data_AF-A0A098EV45-F1
#
_entry.id   AF-A0A098EV45-F1
#
_cell.length_a   1.000
_cell.length_b   1.000
_cell.length_c   1.000
_cell.angle_alpha   90.00
_cell.angle_beta   90.00
_cell.angle_gamma   90.00
#
_symmetry.space_group_name_H-M   'P 1'
#
loop_
_entity.id
_entity.type
_entity.pdbx_description
1 polymer ?
#
loop_
_entity_poly.entity_id
_entity_poly.type
_entity_poly.pdbx_seq_one_letter_code
_entity_poly.pdbx_strand_id
1 'polypeptide(L)'
;MLDQRILNELEDYINEHLELVVLERAIYSPEMSEPELISESLSHMEIEKFIKEKREPVLRDVLFNFIDRKGATDADIYKKALIDRRHFSKIRSNPDYRPGKNTVISLALALELNKKETGKLLGSAGYSLSNSDMSDLVILFCLERKIYDIDQVNMALEYFSQKPLGGVIA
;
A
#
# COMPACT_ATOMS: atom_id res chain seq x y z
N MET A 1 29.36 -14.97 16.79
CA MET A 1 30.38 -14.36 15.89
C MET A 1 30.13 -14.92 14.51
N LEU A 2 30.24 -14.12 13.45
CA LEU A 2 30.06 -14.61 12.08
C LEU A 2 31.16 -15.61 11.71
N ASP A 3 30.82 -16.61 10.91
CA ASP A 3 31.70 -17.66 10.43
C ASP A 3 32.80 -17.08 9.51
N GLN A 4 34.06 -17.45 9.74
CA GLN A 4 35.22 -16.98 8.96
C GLN A 4 35.07 -17.30 7.47
N ARG A 5 34.36 -18.38 7.13
CA ARG A 5 34.06 -18.75 5.75
C ARG A 5 33.19 -17.70 5.05
N ILE A 6 32.20 -17.15 5.76
CA ILE A 6 31.30 -16.11 5.23
C ILE A 6 32.07 -14.81 5.02
N LEU A 7 33.04 -14.50 5.88
CA LEU A 7 33.89 -13.32 5.72
C LEU A 7 34.79 -13.43 4.48
N ASN A 8 35.35 -14.61 4.23
CA ASN A 8 36.18 -14.83 3.04
C ASN A 8 35.33 -14.82 1.75
N GLU A 9 34.15 -15.44 1.76
CA GLU A 9 33.21 -15.40 0.61
C GLU A 9 32.73 -13.97 0.32
N LEU A 10 32.58 -13.14 1.36
CA LEU A 10 32.25 -11.72 1.24
C LEU A 10 33.43 -10.91 0.67
N GLU A 11 34.66 -11.21 1.08
CA GLU A 11 35.88 -10.55 0.61
C GLU A 11 36.15 -10.87 -0.87
N ASP A 12 35.98 -12.12 -1.28
CA ASP A 12 36.09 -12.55 -2.68
C ASP A 12 35.03 -11.87 -3.56
N TYR A 13 33.78 -11.81 -3.10
CA TYR A 13 32.69 -11.14 -3.81
C TYR A 13 32.93 -9.63 -3.96
N ILE A 14 33.45 -8.98 -2.91
CA ILE A 14 33.78 -7.56 -2.95
C ILE A 14 34.92 -7.30 -3.94
N ASN A 15 35.94 -8.14 -3.97
CA ASN A 15 37.09 -7.99 -4.87
C ASN A 15 36.71 -8.19 -6.35
N GLU A 16 35.90 -9.21 -6.67
CA GLU A 16 35.43 -9.46 -8.04
C GLU A 16 34.52 -8.34 -8.57
N HIS A 17 33.70 -7.74 -7.68
CA HIS A 17 32.79 -6.66 -8.08
C HIS A 17 33.41 -5.25 -8.00
N LEU A 18 34.58 -5.09 -7.37
CA LEU A 18 35.35 -3.83 -7.37
C LEU A 18 36.09 -3.59 -8.68
N GLU A 19 36.64 -4.62 -9.33
CA GLU A 19 37.40 -4.45 -10.59
C GLU A 19 36.53 -3.94 -11.75
N LEU A 20 35.29 -4.39 -11.84
CA LEU A 20 34.32 -3.94 -12.86
C LEU A 20 33.98 -2.44 -12.71
N VAL A 21 33.89 -1.94 -11.47
CA VAL A 21 33.54 -0.54 -11.15
C VAL A 21 34.72 0.40 -11.38
N VAL A 22 35.95 -0.07 -11.15
CA VAL A 22 37.18 0.73 -11.35
C VAL A 22 37.45 0.95 -12.85
N LEU A 23 37.19 -0.04 -13.70
CA LEU A 23 37.38 0.09 -15.15
C LEU A 23 36.41 1.07 -15.82
N GLU A 24 35.14 1.11 -15.38
CA GLU A 24 34.16 2.09 -15.88
C GLU A 24 34.49 3.52 -15.45
N ARG A 25 35.07 3.71 -14.26
CA ARG A 25 35.46 5.02 -13.73
C ARG A 25 36.69 5.63 -14.42
N ALA A 26 37.63 4.82 -14.89
CA ALA A 26 38.84 5.32 -15.56
C ALA A 26 38.56 6.03 -16.91
N ILE A 27 37.35 5.88 -17.47
CA ILE A 27 36.93 6.53 -18.73
C ILE A 27 36.46 7.97 -18.50
N TYR A 28 36.11 8.35 -17.27
CA TYR A 28 35.54 9.66 -16.94
C TYR A 28 36.44 10.46 -15.97
N SER A 29 37.42 11.18 -16.53
CA SER A 29 38.12 12.39 -16.02
C SER A 29 38.74 12.40 -14.58
N PRO A 30 40.04 12.71 -14.42
CA PRO A 30 40.79 12.53 -13.17
C PRO A 30 40.87 13.76 -12.25
N GLU A 31 39.88 14.65 -12.23
CA GLU A 31 39.90 15.83 -11.36
C GLU A 31 38.55 15.97 -10.67
N MET A 32 38.47 15.57 -9.40
CA MET A 32 37.74 16.22 -8.30
C MET A 32 37.84 15.35 -7.04
N SER A 33 38.39 15.94 -5.99
CA SER A 33 38.37 15.45 -4.62
C SER A 33 36.93 15.32 -4.12
N GLU A 34 36.56 14.18 -3.52
CA GLU A 34 35.70 14.01 -2.32
C GLU A 34 35.09 12.60 -2.27
N PRO A 35 35.77 11.63 -1.64
CA PRO A 35 35.26 10.27 -1.43
C PRO A 35 33.92 10.22 -0.67
N GLU A 36 33.65 11.19 0.22
CA GLU A 36 32.44 11.27 1.04
C GLU A 36 31.21 11.69 0.23
N LEU A 37 31.34 12.66 -0.70
CA LEU A 37 30.24 13.09 -1.58
C LEU A 37 29.85 11.99 -2.58
N ILE A 38 30.84 11.19 -3.02
CA ILE A 38 30.63 10.01 -3.86
C ILE A 38 29.92 8.89 -3.08
N SER A 39 30.29 8.67 -1.80
CA SER A 39 29.65 7.70 -0.91
C SER A 39 28.17 8.06 -0.65
N GLU A 40 27.89 9.33 -0.33
CA GLU A 40 26.53 9.80 -0.10
C GLU A 40 25.66 9.70 -1.37
N SER A 41 26.18 10.09 -2.53
CA SER A 41 25.44 10.00 -3.80
C SER A 41 25.18 8.56 -4.26
N LEU A 42 26.11 7.63 -4.02
CA LEU A 42 25.89 6.19 -4.24
C LEU A 42 24.77 5.65 -3.35
N SER A 43 24.80 5.98 -2.05
CA SER A 43 23.76 5.58 -1.10
C SER A 43 22.38 6.15 -1.47
N HIS A 44 22.34 7.37 -2.01
CA HIS A 44 21.11 8.00 -2.48
C HIS A 44 20.55 7.26 -3.69
N MET A 45 21.39 6.91 -4.68
CA MET A 45 20.98 6.13 -5.84
C MET A 45 20.46 4.74 -5.47
N GLU A 46 21.06 4.07 -4.48
CA GLU A 46 20.58 2.78 -3.99
C GLU A 46 19.20 2.89 -3.33
N ILE A 47 18.98 3.92 -2.50
CA ILE A 47 17.68 4.20 -1.87
C ILE A 47 16.63 4.57 -2.92
N GLU A 48 16.96 5.43 -3.88
CA GLU A 48 16.05 5.82 -4.95
C GLU A 48 15.65 4.61 -5.82
N LYS A 49 16.64 3.77 -6.18
CA LYS A 49 16.39 2.52 -6.91
C LYS A 49 15.48 1.60 -6.11
N PHE A 50 15.77 1.40 -4.82
CA PHE A 50 14.94 0.58 -3.94
C PHE A 50 13.49 1.10 -3.86
N ILE A 51 13.30 2.40 -3.66
CA ILE A 51 11.97 3.03 -3.63
C ILE A 51 11.26 2.81 -4.96
N LYS A 52 11.94 3.05 -6.09
CA LYS A 52 11.36 2.91 -7.43
C LYS A 52 10.93 1.46 -7.72
N GLU A 53 11.72 0.48 -7.29
CA GLU A 53 11.42 -0.95 -7.48
C GLU A 53 10.31 -1.48 -6.57
N LYS A 54 10.19 -0.94 -5.34
CA LYS A 54 9.24 -1.43 -4.33
C LYS A 54 7.95 -0.63 -4.23
N ARG A 55 7.89 0.59 -4.76
CA ARG A 55 6.73 1.48 -4.61
C ARG A 55 5.51 0.91 -5.32
N GLU A 56 4.49 0.60 -4.53
CA GLU A 56 3.18 0.19 -5.03
C GLU A 56 2.31 1.41 -5.41
N PRO A 57 1.27 1.22 -6.25
CA PRO A 57 0.32 2.27 -6.57
C PRO A 57 -0.40 2.80 -5.33
N VAL A 58 -0.69 4.10 -5.30
CA VAL A 58 -1.42 4.74 -4.19
C VAL A 58 -2.90 4.36 -4.20
N LEU A 59 -3.56 4.50 -3.04
CA LEU A 59 -4.99 4.19 -2.86
C LEU A 59 -5.88 4.70 -3.98
N ARG A 60 -5.70 5.96 -4.41
CA ARG A 60 -6.50 6.56 -5.48
C ARG A 60 -6.44 5.69 -6.73
N ASP A 61 -5.26 5.39 -7.24
CA ASP A 61 -5.09 4.65 -8.49
C ASP A 61 -5.66 3.23 -8.38
N VAL A 62 -5.45 2.57 -7.24
CA VAL A 62 -6.00 1.23 -6.98
C VAL A 62 -7.53 1.25 -6.93
N LEU A 63 -8.11 2.22 -6.21
CA LEU A 63 -9.56 2.38 -6.09
C LEU A 63 -10.22 2.61 -7.46
N PHE A 64 -9.74 3.59 -8.22
CA PHE A 64 -10.35 3.93 -9.51
C PHE A 64 -10.17 2.83 -10.55
N ASN A 65 -9.05 2.09 -10.51
CA ASN A 65 -8.90 0.89 -11.33
C ASN A 65 -9.98 -0.17 -11.01
N PHE A 66 -10.30 -0.40 -9.74
CA PHE A 66 -11.40 -1.30 -9.38
C PHE A 66 -12.77 -0.77 -9.82
N ILE A 67 -13.03 0.54 -9.69
CA ILE A 67 -14.27 1.18 -10.17
C ILE A 67 -14.43 0.95 -11.67
N ASP A 68 -13.39 1.24 -12.45
CA ASP A 68 -13.39 1.08 -13.92
C ASP A 68 -13.60 -0.39 -14.32
N ARG A 69 -12.91 -1.32 -13.66
CA ARG A 69 -13.05 -2.77 -13.92
C ARG A 69 -14.44 -3.31 -13.59
N LYS A 70 -15.13 -2.70 -12.63
CA LYS A 70 -16.51 -3.06 -12.24
C LYS A 70 -17.55 -2.32 -13.08
N GLY A 71 -17.16 -1.37 -13.93
CA GLY A 71 -18.07 -0.54 -14.73
C GLY A 71 -19.02 0.31 -13.88
N ALA A 72 -18.63 0.63 -12.65
CA ALA A 72 -19.46 1.38 -11.71
C ALA A 72 -19.20 2.89 -11.86
N THR A 73 -20.21 3.72 -11.58
CA THR A 73 -19.98 5.17 -11.50
C THR A 73 -19.53 5.57 -10.10
N ASP A 74 -18.76 6.65 -9.98
CA ASP A 74 -18.43 7.27 -8.69
C ASP A 74 -19.67 7.46 -7.81
N ALA A 75 -20.78 7.89 -8.42
CA ALA A 75 -22.03 8.15 -7.73
C ALA A 75 -22.63 6.90 -7.10
N ASP A 76 -22.54 5.76 -7.76
CA ASP A 76 -23.01 4.49 -7.22
C ASP A 76 -22.11 4.05 -6.07
N ILE A 77 -20.78 4.22 -6.22
CA ILE A 77 -19.81 3.77 -5.23
C ILE A 77 -19.90 4.55 -3.94
N TYR A 78 -19.87 5.89 -3.96
CA TYR A 78 -19.91 6.63 -2.68
C TYR A 78 -21.26 6.49 -1.97
N LYS A 79 -22.37 6.34 -2.72
CA LYS A 79 -23.69 6.08 -2.12
C LYS A 79 -23.75 4.70 -1.47
N LYS A 80 -23.35 3.66 -2.19
CA LYS A 80 -23.33 2.29 -1.68
C LYS A 80 -22.34 2.11 -0.54
N ALA A 81 -21.26 2.89 -0.53
CA ALA A 81 -20.29 2.92 0.57
C ALA A 81 -20.74 3.73 1.79
N LEU A 82 -21.91 4.38 1.75
CA LEU A 82 -22.38 5.31 2.79
C LEU A 82 -21.34 6.41 3.09
N ILE A 83 -20.79 7.01 2.03
CA ILE A 83 -19.78 8.07 2.10
C ILE A 83 -20.35 9.35 1.50
N ASP A 84 -20.16 10.47 2.21
CA ASP A 84 -20.52 11.79 1.71
C ASP A 84 -19.78 12.13 0.40
N ARG A 85 -20.49 12.74 -0.56
CA ARG A 85 -19.94 13.09 -1.87
C ARG A 85 -18.68 13.97 -1.76
N ARG A 86 -18.61 14.88 -0.80
CA ARG A 86 -17.43 15.75 -0.61
C ARG A 86 -16.25 14.95 -0.08
N HIS A 87 -16.49 13.98 0.79
CA HIS A 87 -15.45 13.07 1.26
C HIS A 87 -14.90 12.24 0.09
N PHE A 88 -15.77 11.65 -0.72
CA PHE A 88 -15.34 10.93 -1.93
C PHE A 88 -14.61 11.83 -2.93
N SER A 89 -15.06 13.08 -3.09
CA SER A 89 -14.38 14.06 -3.94
C SER A 89 -12.93 14.31 -3.50
N LYS A 90 -12.64 14.35 -2.18
CA LYS A 90 -11.27 14.49 -1.67
C LYS A 90 -10.40 13.28 -2.05
N ILE A 91 -10.96 12.06 -1.95
CA ILE A 91 -10.29 10.82 -2.37
C ILE A 91 -9.93 10.89 -3.87
N ARG A 92 -10.84 11.44 -4.69
CA ARG A 92 -10.61 11.59 -6.14
C ARG A 92 -9.58 12.66 -6.48
N SER A 93 -9.70 13.84 -5.86
CA SER A 93 -8.95 15.03 -6.31
C SER A 93 -7.57 15.16 -5.70
N ASN A 94 -7.33 14.58 -4.52
CA ASN A 94 -6.06 14.71 -3.81
C ASN A 94 -5.36 13.33 -3.69
N PRO A 95 -4.29 13.08 -4.48
CA PRO A 95 -3.52 11.83 -4.42
C PRO A 95 -2.97 11.48 -3.04
N ASP A 96 -2.68 12.49 -2.22
CA ASP A 96 -2.09 12.33 -0.89
C ASP A 96 -3.16 12.20 0.22
N TYR A 97 -4.45 12.30 -0.13
CA TYR A 97 -5.52 12.18 0.84
C TYR A 97 -5.64 10.74 1.34
N ARG A 98 -5.63 10.59 2.68
CA ARG A 98 -5.72 9.30 3.36
C ARG A 98 -7.07 9.17 4.07
N PRO A 99 -8.08 8.53 3.45
CA PRO A 99 -9.32 8.21 4.15
C PRO A 99 -9.03 7.17 5.24
N GLY A 100 -9.81 7.19 6.31
CA GLY A 100 -9.64 6.23 7.40
C GLY A 100 -9.96 4.79 7.00
N LYS A 101 -9.44 3.81 7.74
CA LYS A 101 -9.60 2.37 7.49
C LYS A 101 -11.05 1.96 7.20
N ASN A 102 -12.02 2.36 8.03
CA ASN A 102 -13.44 2.03 7.84
C ASN A 102 -14.01 2.58 6.53
N THR A 103 -13.51 3.73 6.05
CA THR A 103 -13.91 4.30 4.76
C THR A 103 -13.41 3.41 3.61
N VAL A 104 -12.16 2.95 3.69
CA VAL A 104 -11.58 2.04 2.69
C VAL A 104 -12.29 0.67 2.69
N ILE A 105 -12.64 0.15 3.87
CA ILE A 105 -13.47 -1.06 4.00
C ILE A 105 -14.84 -0.87 3.34
N SER A 106 -15.50 0.27 3.61
CA SER A 106 -16.82 0.58 3.03
C SER A 106 -16.75 0.66 1.50
N LEU A 107 -15.68 1.25 0.94
CA LEU A 107 -15.43 1.25 -0.50
C LEU A 107 -15.21 -0.16 -1.06
N ALA A 108 -14.45 -1.01 -0.35
CA ALA A 108 -14.22 -2.39 -0.75
C ALA A 108 -15.53 -3.22 -0.79
N LEU A 109 -16.39 -3.02 0.21
CA LEU A 109 -17.71 -3.65 0.27
C LEU A 109 -18.64 -3.14 -0.84
N ALA A 110 -18.68 -1.82 -1.08
CA ALA A 110 -19.46 -1.23 -2.16
C ALA A 110 -19.07 -1.77 -3.54
N LEU A 111 -17.78 -1.99 -3.75
CA LEU A 111 -17.20 -2.59 -4.96
C LEU A 111 -17.33 -4.13 -5.01
N GLU A 112 -17.85 -4.75 -3.94
CA GLU A 112 -17.97 -6.20 -3.80
C GLU A 112 -16.63 -6.90 -4.09
N LEU A 113 -15.57 -6.39 -3.46
CA LEU A 113 -14.23 -6.94 -3.59
C LEU A 113 -14.12 -8.23 -2.77
N ASN A 114 -13.43 -9.23 -3.32
CA ASN A 114 -13.10 -10.43 -2.55
C ASN A 114 -11.96 -10.13 -1.55
N LYS A 115 -11.70 -11.06 -0.61
CA LYS A 115 -10.68 -10.92 0.43
C LYS A 115 -9.30 -10.46 -0.09
N LYS A 116 -8.85 -10.99 -1.23
CA LYS A 116 -7.55 -10.64 -1.82
C LYS A 116 -7.56 -9.22 -2.39
N GLU A 117 -8.63 -8.85 -3.10
CA GLU A 117 -8.81 -7.51 -3.66
C GLU A 117 -8.97 -6.44 -2.56
N THR A 118 -9.74 -6.74 -1.52
CA THR A 118 -9.88 -5.90 -0.33
C THR A 118 -8.54 -5.69 0.36
N GLY A 119 -7.75 -6.75 0.52
CA GLY A 119 -6.38 -6.66 1.05
C GLY A 119 -5.49 -5.75 0.22
N LYS A 120 -5.57 -5.83 -1.12
CA LYS A 120 -4.83 -4.93 -2.02
C LYS A 120 -5.27 -3.47 -1.86
N LEU A 121 -6.58 -3.21 -1.79
CA LEU A 121 -7.08 -1.86 -1.61
C LEU A 121 -6.68 -1.27 -0.25
N LEU A 122 -6.81 -2.05 0.83
CA LEU A 122 -6.38 -1.64 2.17
C LEU A 122 -4.86 -1.39 2.23
N GLY A 123 -4.06 -2.28 1.64
CA GLY A 123 -2.60 -2.15 1.59
C GLY A 123 -2.16 -0.85 0.92
N SER A 124 -2.82 -0.47 -0.19
CA SER A 124 -2.53 0.81 -0.88
C SER A 124 -2.85 2.06 -0.06
N ALA A 125 -3.64 1.94 1.02
CA ALA A 125 -3.90 2.98 1.99
C ALA A 125 -3.06 2.87 3.28
N GLY A 126 -2.23 1.81 3.40
CA GLY A 126 -1.46 1.51 4.60
C GLY A 126 -2.23 0.80 5.70
N TYR A 127 -3.29 0.07 5.36
CA TYR A 127 -4.11 -0.69 6.31
C TYR A 127 -4.10 -2.20 6.02
N SER A 128 -4.46 -2.98 7.03
CA SER A 128 -4.72 -4.41 6.93
C SER A 128 -5.87 -4.81 7.86
N LEU A 129 -6.50 -5.95 7.58
CA LEU A 129 -7.41 -6.59 8.54
C LEU A 129 -6.58 -7.49 9.46
N SER A 130 -6.63 -7.23 10.76
CA SER A 130 -5.94 -7.98 11.79
C SER A 130 -6.79 -9.13 12.31
N ASN A 131 -6.16 -10.28 12.54
CA ASN A 131 -6.82 -11.41 13.20
C ASN A 131 -6.95 -11.21 14.73
N SER A 132 -6.32 -10.20 15.30
CA SER A 132 -6.41 -9.86 16.73
C SER A 132 -7.50 -8.83 17.03
N ASP A 133 -8.08 -8.22 16.01
CA ASP A 133 -9.11 -7.19 16.16
C ASP A 133 -10.50 -7.79 15.86
N MET A 134 -11.44 -7.58 16.79
CA MET A 134 -12.77 -8.18 16.69
C MET A 134 -13.57 -7.61 15.52
N SER A 135 -13.46 -6.31 15.25
CA SER A 135 -14.15 -5.67 14.12
C SER A 135 -13.62 -6.19 12.78
N ASP A 136 -12.30 -6.36 12.66
CA ASP A 136 -11.66 -6.90 11.47
C ASP A 136 -12.05 -8.37 11.22
N LEU A 137 -12.18 -9.19 12.26
CA LEU A 137 -12.64 -10.57 12.13
C LEU A 137 -14.10 -10.65 11.64
N VAL A 138 -14.97 -9.76 12.12
CA VAL A 138 -16.36 -9.66 11.62
C VAL A 138 -16.35 -9.27 10.13
N ILE A 139 -15.55 -8.29 9.74
CA ILE A 139 -15.42 -7.87 8.33
C ILE A 139 -14.86 -9.02 7.47
N LEU A 140 -13.84 -9.73 7.94
CA LEU A 140 -13.27 -10.90 7.25
C LEU A 140 -14.32 -11.99 7.04
N PHE A 141 -15.11 -12.29 8.07
CA PHE A 141 -16.21 -13.24 7.98
C PHE A 141 -17.23 -12.81 6.91
N CYS A 142 -17.65 -11.55 6.90
CA CYS A 142 -18.55 -11.01 5.89
C CYS A 142 -17.97 -11.13 4.48
N LEU A 143 -16.70 -10.79 4.28
CA LEU A 143 -16.01 -10.91 2.99
C LEU A 143 -15.93 -12.37 2.51
N GLU A 144 -15.65 -13.32 3.41
CA GLU A 144 -15.59 -14.75 3.09
C GLU A 144 -16.96 -15.35 2.75
N ARG A 145 -18.03 -14.83 3.38
CA ARG A 145 -19.42 -15.20 3.09
C ARG A 145 -20.06 -14.38 1.96
N LYS A 146 -19.31 -13.47 1.34
CA LYS A 146 -19.80 -12.56 0.28
C LYS A 146 -20.98 -11.68 0.73
N ILE A 147 -20.98 -11.29 2.00
CA ILE A 147 -21.93 -10.33 2.58
C ILE A 147 -21.34 -8.93 2.37
N TYR A 148 -21.80 -8.24 1.33
CA TYR A 148 -21.27 -6.93 0.92
C TYR A 148 -22.18 -5.76 1.27
N ASP A 149 -23.42 -6.03 1.62
CA ASP A 149 -24.38 -5.02 2.04
C ASP A 149 -23.93 -4.40 3.38
N ILE A 150 -23.71 -3.08 3.38
CA ILE A 150 -23.10 -2.40 4.53
C ILE A 150 -24.03 -2.41 5.74
N ASP A 151 -25.35 -2.36 5.53
CA ASP A 151 -26.31 -2.42 6.64
C ASP A 151 -26.26 -3.79 7.34
N GLN A 152 -26.18 -4.89 6.57
CA GLN A 152 -25.97 -6.22 7.13
C GLN A 152 -24.62 -6.37 7.86
N VAL A 153 -23.55 -5.79 7.30
CA VAL A 153 -22.23 -5.78 7.97
C VAL A 153 -22.29 -4.96 9.27
N ASN A 154 -22.99 -3.83 9.27
CA ASN A 154 -23.19 -2.99 10.45
C ASN A 154 -23.99 -3.71 11.53
N MET A 155 -25.06 -4.42 11.16
CA MET A 155 -25.78 -5.28 12.12
C MET A 155 -24.88 -6.33 12.76
N ALA A 156 -23.98 -6.96 11.98
CA ALA A 156 -23.03 -7.92 12.51
C ALA A 156 -21.99 -7.28 13.44
N LEU A 157 -21.50 -6.08 13.10
CA LEU A 157 -20.58 -5.31 13.96
C LEU A 157 -21.26 -4.91 15.27
N GLU A 158 -22.49 -4.40 15.21
CA GLU A 158 -23.29 -4.01 16.37
C GLU A 158 -23.60 -5.18 17.29
N TYR A 159 -23.89 -6.36 16.74
CA TYR A 159 -24.09 -7.59 17.54
C TYR A 159 -22.89 -7.91 18.44
N PHE A 160 -21.68 -7.56 17.99
CA PHE A 160 -20.44 -7.71 18.75
C PHE A 160 -19.98 -6.41 19.44
N SER A 161 -20.86 -5.42 19.59
CA SER A 161 -20.58 -4.11 20.19
C SER A 161 -19.42 -3.36 19.51
N GLN A 162 -19.19 -3.61 18.23
CA GLN A 162 -18.18 -2.93 17.43
C GLN A 162 -18.77 -1.70 16.74
N LYS A 163 -17.92 -0.73 16.40
CA LYS A 163 -18.34 0.48 15.71
C LYS A 163 -18.79 0.17 14.27
N PRO A 164 -19.95 0.68 13.80
CA PRO A 164 -20.38 0.47 12.43
C PRO A 164 -19.49 1.18 11.40
N LEU A 165 -19.57 0.69 10.17
CA LEU A 165 -19.04 1.28 8.94
C LEU A 165 -19.98 2.39 8.42
N GLY A 166 -19.48 3.16 7.46
CA GLY A 166 -20.16 4.36 6.97
C GLY A 166 -19.89 5.58 7.86
N GLY A 167 -19.62 6.72 7.23
CA GLY A 167 -19.54 7.98 7.97
C GLY A 167 -20.98 8.38 8.28
N VAL A 168 -21.32 8.48 9.58
CA VAL A 168 -22.63 8.89 10.11
C VAL A 168 -23.31 9.84 9.14
N ILE A 169 -24.29 9.33 8.37
CA ILE A 169 -25.18 10.16 7.59
C ILE A 169 -26.12 10.75 8.64
N ALA A 170 -25.72 11.91 9.17
CA ALA A 170 -26.61 12.76 9.96
C ALA A 170 -27.52 13.55 9.00
#